data_AF-A0A397YTM1-F1
#
_entry.id   AF-A0A397YTM1-F1
#
_cell.length_a   1.000
_cell.length_b   1.000
_cell.length_c   1.000
_cell.angle_alpha   90.00
_cell.angle_beta   90.00
_cell.angle_gamma   90.00
#
_symmetry.space_group_name_H-M   'P 1'
#
loop_
_entity.id
_entity.type
_entity.pdbx_description
1 polymer ?
#
loop_
_entity_poly.entity_id
_entity_poly.type
_entity_poly.pdbx_seq_one_letter_code
_entity_poly.pdbx_strand_id
1 'polypeptide(L)'
;MAKNQASLLLQKQLKDLCKHPVDGFSAGLVDENNVFQWSVSIMGPPDTLYEGGFFNAIMTFPEDYPNSPPTVKFTSEMWHPNVYSDGKVCISILHPPGDDPNGYELASERWTPVHTVESIVLSIISMLSGPNDESPANVEAAKEWRDNRAEFRKKVSRCVRKSQEML
;
A
#
# COMPACT_ATOMS: atom_id res chain seq x y z
N MET A 1 20.36 9.37 23.87
CA MET A 1 19.96 10.03 22.60
C MET A 1 18.49 10.34 22.70
N ALA A 2 18.07 11.57 22.45
CA ALA A 2 16.64 11.91 22.41
C ALA A 2 15.98 11.06 21.31
N LYS A 3 14.88 10.38 21.61
CA LYS A 3 14.13 9.64 20.58
C LYS A 3 13.64 10.66 19.54
N ASN A 4 13.95 10.40 18.25
CA ASN A 4 13.43 11.20 17.13
C ASN A 4 11.88 11.24 17.23
N GLN A 5 11.27 12.41 17.01
CA GLN A 5 9.81 12.58 17.06
C GLN A 5 9.08 11.57 16.16
N ALA A 6 9.66 11.28 14.98
CA ALA A 6 9.19 10.24 14.07
C ALA A 6 9.09 8.87 14.76
N SER A 7 10.16 8.44 15.43
CA SER A 7 10.21 7.16 16.13
C SER A 7 9.16 7.05 17.25
N LEU A 8 8.90 8.14 17.99
CA LEU A 8 7.88 8.17 19.04
C LEU A 8 6.47 8.02 18.46
N LEU A 9 6.20 8.70 17.33
CA LEU A 9 4.91 8.60 16.64
C LEU A 9 4.69 7.19 16.07
N LEU A 10 5.70 6.59 15.44
CA LEU A 10 5.62 5.23 14.90
C LEU A 10 5.41 4.19 16.01
N GLN A 11 6.14 4.30 17.14
CA GLN A 11 5.92 3.44 18.31
C GLN A 11 4.49 3.56 18.85
N LYS A 12 3.93 4.77 18.86
CA LYS A 12 2.54 5.01 19.27
C LYS A 12 1.56 4.35 18.31
N GLN A 13 1.69 4.59 16.99
CA GLN A 13 0.81 3.99 15.99
C GLN A 13 0.87 2.46 16.00
N LEU A 14 2.05 1.86 16.20
CA LEU A 14 2.20 0.41 16.30
C LEU A 14 1.43 -0.13 17.50
N LYS A 15 1.58 0.54 18.66
CA LYS A 15 0.87 0.16 19.88
C LYS A 15 -0.64 0.29 19.73
N ASP A 16 -1.10 1.32 19.04
CA ASP A 16 -2.53 1.57 18.81
C ASP A 16 -3.11 0.48 17.88
N LEU A 17 -2.41 0.10 16.80
CA LEU A 17 -2.80 -1.02 15.93
C LEU A 17 -2.81 -2.37 16.65
N CYS A 18 -1.85 -2.64 17.54
CA CYS A 18 -1.85 -3.88 18.33
C CYS A 18 -3.02 -3.95 19.32
N LYS A 19 -3.49 -2.80 19.83
CA LYS A 19 -4.64 -2.73 20.75
C LYS A 19 -5.97 -2.76 20.03
N HIS A 20 -6.02 -2.17 18.85
CA HIS A 20 -7.22 -2.00 18.03
C HIS A 20 -6.89 -2.54 16.63
N PRO A 21 -6.84 -3.88 16.48
CA PRO A 21 -6.59 -4.47 15.17
C PRO A 21 -7.71 -4.09 14.21
N VAL A 22 -7.34 -3.86 12.96
CA VAL A 22 -8.26 -3.48 11.89
C VAL A 22 -8.42 -4.68 10.96
N ASP A 23 -9.65 -5.02 10.63
CA ASP A 23 -9.93 -6.13 9.72
C ASP A 23 -9.36 -5.86 8.33
N GLY A 24 -8.88 -6.90 7.67
CA GLY A 24 -8.33 -6.81 6.31
C GLY A 24 -6.82 -6.69 6.23
N PHE A 25 -6.11 -6.40 7.32
CA PHE A 25 -4.64 -6.43 7.31
C PHE A 25 -4.02 -6.70 8.69
N SER A 26 -2.75 -7.07 8.69
CA SER A 26 -1.89 -7.07 9.86
C SER A 26 -0.63 -6.26 9.57
N ALA A 27 -0.06 -5.64 10.61
CA ALA A 27 1.16 -4.87 10.50
C ALA A 27 2.07 -5.11 11.71
N GLY A 28 3.37 -5.17 11.47
CA GLY A 28 4.40 -5.37 12.49
C GLY A 28 5.75 -4.86 12.02
N LEU A 29 6.76 -4.91 12.88
CA LEU A 29 8.12 -4.50 12.50
C LEU A 29 8.79 -5.62 11.70
N VAL A 30 9.60 -5.25 10.71
CA VAL A 30 10.49 -6.20 10.01
C VAL A 30 11.60 -6.67 10.97
N ASP A 31 12.14 -5.73 11.75
CA ASP A 31 13.13 -5.96 12.82
C ASP A 31 12.70 -5.14 14.04
N GLU A 32 12.65 -5.75 15.22
CA GLU A 32 12.26 -5.09 16.47
C GLU A 32 13.15 -3.90 16.83
N ASN A 33 14.37 -3.84 16.29
CA ASN A 33 15.32 -2.75 16.47
C ASN A 33 15.12 -1.59 15.49
N ASN A 34 14.28 -1.75 14.46
CA ASN A 34 14.03 -0.75 13.42
C ASN A 34 12.54 -0.41 13.29
N VAL A 35 12.11 0.63 14.00
CA VAL A 35 10.73 1.11 13.93
C VAL A 35 10.36 1.80 12.60
N PHE A 36 11.31 2.04 11.71
CA PHE A 36 11.08 2.70 10.42
C PHE A 36 10.83 1.71 9.27
N GLN A 37 10.80 0.40 9.53
CA GLN A 37 10.43 -0.60 8.53
C GLN A 37 9.41 -1.58 9.08
N TRP A 38 8.26 -1.63 8.42
CA TRP A 38 7.13 -2.44 8.83
C TRP A 38 6.80 -3.46 7.75
N SER A 39 6.54 -4.69 8.19
CA SER A 39 5.91 -5.72 7.38
C SER A 39 4.40 -5.58 7.51
N VAL A 40 3.70 -5.56 6.38
CA VAL A 40 2.25 -5.46 6.33
C VAL A 40 1.72 -6.63 5.49
N SER A 41 0.76 -7.37 6.02
CA SER A 41 0.05 -8.42 5.27
C SER A 41 -1.38 -7.96 5.02
N ILE A 42 -1.77 -7.88 3.75
CA ILE A 42 -3.07 -7.35 3.31
C ILE A 42 -3.88 -8.50 2.73
N MET A 43 -5.08 -8.70 3.28
CA MET A 43 -6.04 -9.65 2.74
C MET A 43 -6.75 -9.04 1.54
N GLY A 44 -6.81 -9.80 0.46
CA GLY A 44 -7.56 -9.46 -0.74
C GLY A 44 -9.02 -9.16 -0.42
N PRO A 45 -9.55 -7.97 -0.73
CA PRO A 45 -10.89 -7.57 -0.31
C PRO A 45 -11.98 -8.46 -0.95
N PRO A 46 -13.09 -8.71 -0.25
CA PRO A 46 -14.20 -9.50 -0.79
C PRO A 46 -14.82 -8.81 -2.01
N ASP A 47 -15.42 -9.60 -2.90
CA ASP A 47 -16.07 -9.14 -4.13
C ASP A 47 -15.11 -8.43 -5.12
N THR A 48 -13.80 -8.69 -4.98
CA THR A 48 -12.76 -8.17 -5.89
C THR A 48 -12.03 -9.30 -6.61
N LEU A 49 -11.23 -8.96 -7.63
CA LEU A 49 -10.37 -9.94 -8.29
C LEU A 49 -9.25 -10.49 -7.38
N TYR A 50 -8.97 -9.78 -6.28
CA TYR A 50 -7.91 -10.12 -5.33
C TYR A 50 -8.43 -10.97 -4.16
N GLU A 51 -9.75 -11.18 -4.06
CA GLU A 51 -10.38 -11.90 -2.96
C GLU A 51 -9.67 -13.23 -2.61
N GLY A 52 -9.45 -13.44 -1.31
CA GLY A 52 -8.79 -14.63 -0.78
C GLY A 52 -7.26 -14.64 -0.93
N GLY A 53 -6.66 -13.62 -1.53
CA GLY A 53 -5.20 -13.44 -1.58
C GLY A 53 -4.63 -12.89 -0.27
N PHE A 54 -3.35 -13.17 -0.02
CA PHE A 54 -2.58 -12.69 1.14
C PHE A 54 -1.31 -11.98 0.67
N PHE A 55 -1.38 -10.67 0.52
CA PHE A 55 -0.33 -9.88 -0.12
C PHE A 55 0.54 -9.20 0.93
N ASN A 56 1.80 -9.61 0.99
CA ASN A 56 2.79 -9.02 1.89
C ASN A 56 3.45 -7.81 1.23
N ALA A 57 3.71 -6.79 2.04
CA ALA A 57 4.37 -5.57 1.64
C ALA A 57 5.30 -5.06 2.74
N ILE A 58 6.30 -4.28 2.36
CA ILE A 58 7.16 -3.54 3.27
C ILE A 58 6.80 -2.06 3.17
N MET A 59 6.52 -1.44 4.31
CA MET A 59 6.35 -0.01 4.46
C MET A 59 7.61 0.58 5.10
N THR A 60 8.29 1.49 4.37
CA THR A 60 9.52 2.15 4.82
C THR A 60 9.25 3.62 5.09
N PHE A 61 9.46 4.06 6.32
CA PHE A 61 9.21 5.44 6.77
C PHE A 61 10.49 6.28 6.66
N PRO A 62 10.37 7.56 6.26
CA PRO A 62 11.51 8.47 6.28
C PRO A 62 11.77 9.00 7.69
N GLU A 63 12.98 9.53 7.93
CA GLU A 63 13.40 10.08 9.22
C GLU A 63 12.61 11.33 9.65
N ASP A 64 12.01 12.04 8.69
CA ASP A 64 11.19 13.23 8.90
C ASP A 64 9.68 12.93 8.99
N TYR A 65 9.29 11.64 9.06
CA TYR A 65 7.90 11.24 9.27
C TYR A 65 7.30 11.94 10.52
N PRO A 66 6.08 12.51 10.45
CA PRO A 66 5.07 12.37 9.39
C PRO A 66 5.08 13.49 8.34
N ASN A 67 6.14 14.29 8.21
CA ASN A 67 6.17 15.37 7.22
C ASN A 67 6.21 14.84 5.79
N SER A 68 6.97 13.77 5.57
CA SER A 68 7.01 13.04 4.29
C SER A 68 6.31 11.67 4.41
N PRO A 69 5.69 11.18 3.31
CA PRO A 69 5.03 9.89 3.31
C PRO A 69 6.03 8.73 3.40
N PRO A 70 5.60 7.56 3.91
CA PRO A 70 6.36 6.33 3.72
C PRO A 70 6.31 5.87 2.26
N THR A 71 7.19 4.94 1.92
CA THR A 71 7.06 4.16 0.68
C THR A 71 6.50 2.78 1.00
N VAL A 72 5.66 2.24 0.11
CA VAL A 72 5.10 0.89 0.23
C VAL A 72 5.49 0.06 -0.98
N LYS A 73 5.99 -1.15 -0.72
CA LYS A 73 6.41 -2.09 -1.76
C LYS A 73 5.88 -3.49 -1.46
N PHE A 74 5.05 -4.03 -2.35
CA PHE A 74 4.66 -5.44 -2.27
C PHE A 74 5.89 -6.33 -2.44
N THR A 75 6.03 -7.30 -1.53
CA THR A 75 7.00 -8.39 -1.63
C THR A 75 6.38 -9.62 -2.31
N SER A 76 5.05 -9.76 -2.23
CA SER A 76 4.29 -10.70 -3.04
C SER A 76 4.22 -10.26 -4.50
N GLU A 77 4.14 -11.22 -5.43
CA GLU A 77 3.90 -10.92 -6.85
C GLU A 77 2.52 -10.28 -7.03
N MET A 78 2.48 -9.10 -7.66
CA MET A 78 1.26 -8.33 -7.90
C MET A 78 1.08 -8.01 -9.39
N TRP A 79 -0.17 -8.03 -9.83
CA TRP A 79 -0.56 -7.57 -11.16
C TRP A 79 -1.65 -6.50 -11.04
N HIS A 80 -1.28 -5.23 -11.00
CA HIS A 80 -2.20 -4.12 -10.72
C HIS A 80 -1.77 -2.84 -11.46
N PRO A 81 -2.70 -2.03 -12.02
CA PRO A 81 -2.37 -0.77 -12.72
C PRO A 81 -1.55 0.22 -11.88
N ASN A 82 -1.83 0.34 -10.59
CA ASN A 82 -1.15 1.25 -9.64
C ASN A 82 0.02 0.61 -8.86
N VAL A 83 0.53 -0.55 -9.30
CA VAL A 83 1.71 -1.21 -8.70
C VAL A 83 2.77 -1.38 -9.77
N TYR A 84 3.96 -0.81 -9.56
CA TYR A 84 5.10 -0.96 -10.46
C TYR A 84 5.55 -2.42 -10.56
N SER A 85 6.29 -2.76 -11.61
CA SER A 85 6.83 -4.11 -11.82
C SER A 85 7.76 -4.58 -10.70
N ASP A 86 8.39 -3.66 -9.97
CA ASP A 86 9.21 -3.98 -8.81
C ASP A 86 8.37 -4.18 -7.54
N GLY A 87 7.08 -3.89 -7.55
CA GLY A 87 6.15 -3.99 -6.41
C GLY A 87 5.84 -2.67 -5.72
N LYS A 88 6.49 -1.55 -6.08
CA LYS A 88 6.22 -0.25 -5.47
C LYS A 88 4.77 0.18 -5.74
N VAL A 89 4.06 0.64 -4.71
CA VAL A 89 2.68 1.15 -4.81
C VAL A 89 2.70 2.63 -5.18
N CYS A 90 1.80 3.02 -6.09
CA CYS A 90 1.65 4.39 -6.57
C CYS A 90 0.20 4.85 -6.43
N ILE A 91 -0.10 5.52 -5.31
CA ILE A 91 -1.43 6.09 -5.00
C ILE A 91 -1.23 7.47 -4.36
N SER A 92 -2.20 8.35 -4.56
CA SER A 92 -2.13 9.77 -4.17
C SER A 92 -1.68 9.99 -2.72
N ILE A 93 -2.21 9.22 -1.76
CA ILE A 93 -1.85 9.32 -0.34
C ILE A 93 -0.35 9.12 -0.08
N LEU A 94 0.38 8.43 -0.97
CA LEU A 94 1.83 8.21 -0.87
C LEU A 94 2.65 9.24 -1.67
N HIS A 95 2.00 10.17 -2.37
CA HIS A 95 2.67 11.24 -3.09
C HIS A 95 3.04 12.40 -2.16
N PRO A 96 4.18 13.09 -2.41
CA PRO A 96 4.60 14.22 -1.59
C PRO A 96 3.51 15.29 -1.45
N PRO A 97 3.46 15.99 -0.29
CA PRO A 97 2.48 17.04 -0.03
C PRO A 97 2.60 18.19 -1.03
N GLY A 98 1.50 18.93 -1.21
CA GLY A 98 1.42 20.10 -2.10
C GLY A 98 0.58 19.84 -3.34
N ASP A 99 0.58 20.81 -4.26
CA ASP A 99 -0.17 20.71 -5.51
C ASP A 99 0.46 19.68 -6.45
N ASP A 100 -0.35 18.88 -7.12
CA ASP A 100 0.13 17.95 -8.13
C ASP A 100 0.67 18.74 -9.35
N PRO A 101 1.94 18.58 -9.74
CA PRO A 101 2.51 19.30 -10.87
C PRO A 101 1.76 19.06 -12.20
N ASN A 102 1.05 17.94 -12.31
CA ASN A 102 0.30 17.56 -13.50
C ASN A 102 -1.20 17.88 -13.39
N GLY A 103 -1.69 18.27 -12.20
CA GLY A 103 -3.07 18.64 -11.94
C GLY A 103 -4.07 17.49 -11.93
N TYR A 104 -3.62 16.24 -11.78
CA TYR A 104 -4.51 15.07 -11.70
C TYR A 104 -5.09 14.85 -10.31
N GLU A 105 -4.40 15.31 -9.26
CA GLU A 105 -4.74 15.05 -7.87
C GLU A 105 -4.92 16.36 -7.10
N LEU A 106 -5.91 16.39 -6.20
CA LEU A 106 -6.06 17.48 -5.25
C LEU A 106 -5.00 17.36 -4.15
N ALA A 107 -4.52 18.49 -3.63
CA ALA A 107 -3.59 18.48 -2.49
C ALA A 107 -4.16 17.75 -1.25
N SER A 108 -5.49 17.68 -1.11
CA SER A 108 -6.19 16.93 -0.07
C SER A 108 -6.17 15.41 -0.25
N GLU A 109 -5.92 14.93 -1.47
CA GLU A 109 -5.81 13.50 -1.80
C GLU A 109 -4.37 13.00 -1.63
N ARG A 110 -3.41 13.92 -1.50
CA ARG A 110 -1.97 13.65 -1.34
C ARG A 110 -1.59 13.53 0.13
N TRP A 111 -0.31 13.23 0.39
CA TRP A 111 0.16 13.05 1.76
C TRP A 111 -0.09 14.29 2.62
N THR A 112 -0.61 14.05 3.82
CA THR A 112 -0.73 15.03 4.89
C THR A 112 -0.29 14.37 6.19
N PRO A 113 0.30 15.11 7.14
CA PRO A 113 0.79 14.53 8.41
C PRO A 113 -0.27 13.89 9.31
N VAL A 114 -1.56 14.03 8.97
CA VAL A 114 -2.67 13.39 9.70
C VAL A 114 -2.88 11.92 9.29
N HIS A 115 -2.31 11.48 8.16
CA HIS A 115 -2.41 10.10 7.72
C HIS A 115 -1.57 9.16 8.59
N THR A 116 -2.15 8.01 8.88
CA THR A 116 -1.59 6.92 9.68
C THR A 116 -1.31 5.70 8.81
N VAL A 117 -0.59 4.72 9.36
CA VAL A 117 -0.41 3.40 8.73
C VAL A 117 -1.75 2.78 8.34
N GLU A 118 -2.75 2.86 9.22
CA GLU A 118 -4.11 2.38 8.95
C GLU A 118 -4.72 3.04 7.72
N SER A 119 -4.71 4.39 7.65
CA SER A 119 -5.28 5.10 6.50
C SER A 119 -4.58 4.77 5.18
N ILE A 120 -3.26 4.49 5.21
CA ILE A 120 -2.52 4.05 4.01
C ILE A 120 -3.00 2.67 3.56
N VAL A 121 -3.10 1.71 4.49
CA VAL A 121 -3.50 0.34 4.14
C VAL A 121 -4.96 0.29 3.68
N LEU A 122 -5.84 1.08 4.29
CA LEU A 122 -7.22 1.23 3.82
C LEU A 122 -7.30 1.81 2.40
N SER A 123 -6.45 2.78 2.06
CA SER A 123 -6.34 3.29 0.69
C SER A 123 -5.82 2.24 -0.30
N ILE A 124 -4.91 1.36 0.13
CA ILE A 124 -4.46 0.21 -0.70
C ILE A 124 -5.60 -0.79 -0.91
N ILE A 125 -6.36 -1.11 0.13
CA ILE A 125 -7.55 -1.98 0.03
C ILE A 125 -8.59 -1.40 -0.94
N SER A 126 -8.84 -0.08 -0.85
CA SER A 126 -9.72 0.63 -1.78
C SER A 126 -9.20 0.54 -3.22
N MET A 127 -7.90 0.78 -3.43
CA MET A 127 -7.23 0.68 -4.73
C MET A 127 -7.39 -0.72 -5.35
N LEU A 128 -7.25 -1.79 -4.57
CA LEU A 128 -7.44 -3.17 -5.06
C LEU A 128 -8.88 -3.43 -5.55
N SER A 129 -9.86 -2.71 -4.99
CA SER A 129 -11.27 -2.84 -5.36
C SER A 129 -11.61 -2.08 -6.63
N GLY A 130 -10.99 -0.92 -6.85
CA GLY A 130 -11.19 -0.07 -8.02
C GLY A 130 -9.88 0.52 -8.53
N PRO A 131 -9.19 -0.14 -9.49
CA PRO A 131 -7.95 0.38 -10.05
C PRO A 131 -8.15 1.73 -10.74
N ASN A 132 -7.23 2.67 -10.49
CA ASN A 132 -7.19 3.95 -11.20
C ASN A 132 -6.31 3.80 -12.46
N ASP A 133 -6.90 4.06 -13.63
CA ASP A 133 -6.26 3.90 -14.92
C ASP A 133 -5.86 5.22 -15.61
N GLU A 134 -6.07 6.36 -14.94
CA GLU A 134 -5.69 7.70 -15.42
C GLU A 134 -4.18 7.94 -15.35
N SER A 135 -3.53 7.42 -14.29
CA SER A 135 -2.07 7.51 -14.08
C SER A 135 -1.48 6.17 -13.64
N PRO A 136 -1.39 5.17 -14.56
CA PRO A 136 -0.98 3.83 -14.20
C PRO A 136 0.54 3.71 -14.01
N ALA A 137 0.95 3.10 -12.91
CA ALA A 137 2.33 2.67 -12.66
C ALA A 137 2.74 1.47 -13.53
N ASN A 138 1.78 0.61 -13.88
CA ASN A 138 1.94 -0.51 -14.78
C ASN A 138 0.99 -0.38 -15.98
N VAL A 139 1.54 0.12 -17.08
CA VAL A 139 0.82 0.39 -18.33
C VAL A 139 0.22 -0.88 -18.94
N GLU A 140 0.90 -2.01 -18.83
CA GLU A 140 0.41 -3.29 -19.35
C GLU A 140 -0.82 -3.77 -18.57
N ALA A 141 -0.74 -3.73 -17.23
CA ALA A 141 -1.87 -4.08 -16.37
C ALA A 141 -3.06 -3.14 -16.61
N ALA A 142 -2.82 -1.84 -16.80
CA ALA A 142 -3.87 -0.87 -17.14
C ALA A 142 -4.51 -1.13 -18.51
N LYS A 143 -3.70 -1.47 -19.52
CA LYS A 143 -4.19 -1.83 -20.85
C LYS A 143 -5.06 -3.09 -20.79
N GLU A 144 -4.61 -4.12 -20.09
CA GLU A 144 -5.39 -5.35 -19.92
C GLU A 144 -6.67 -5.11 -19.10
N TRP A 145 -6.60 -4.26 -18.07
CA TRP A 145 -7.78 -3.85 -17.31
C TRP A 145 -8.88 -3.27 -18.21
N ARG A 146 -8.50 -2.36 -19.13
CA ARG A 146 -9.42 -1.73 -20.08
C ARG A 146 -9.84 -2.64 -21.24
N ASP A 147 -8.87 -3.23 -21.92
CA ASP A 147 -9.07 -3.81 -23.24
C ASP A 147 -9.20 -5.35 -23.21
N ASN A 148 -8.71 -6.01 -22.15
CA ASN A 148 -8.69 -7.47 -22.05
C ASN A 148 -8.89 -7.96 -20.61
N ARG A 149 -10.10 -7.70 -20.09
CA ARG A 149 -10.49 -8.03 -18.72
C ARG A 149 -10.28 -9.51 -18.36
N ALA A 150 -10.39 -10.41 -19.34
CA ALA A 150 -10.22 -11.84 -19.15
C ALA A 150 -8.75 -12.20 -18.85
N GLU A 151 -7.79 -11.66 -19.62
CA GLU A 151 -6.37 -11.88 -19.36
C GLU A 151 -5.93 -11.22 -18.04
N PHE A 152 -6.43 -10.01 -17.77
CA PHE A 152 -6.19 -9.35 -16.48
C PHE A 152 -6.63 -10.25 -15.31
N ARG A 153 -7.87 -10.77 -15.35
CA ARG A 153 -8.41 -11.67 -14.32
C ARG A 153 -7.57 -12.94 -14.17
N LYS A 154 -7.10 -13.52 -15.27
CA LYS A 154 -6.26 -14.73 -15.26
C LYS A 154 -4.93 -14.47 -14.56
N LYS A 155 -4.27 -13.34 -14.85
CA LYS A 155 -3.01 -12.97 -14.19
C LYS A 155 -3.19 -12.67 -12.71
N VAL A 156 -4.22 -11.91 -12.34
CA VAL A 156 -4.54 -11.64 -10.92
C VAL A 156 -4.84 -12.94 -10.17
N SER A 157 -5.63 -13.86 -10.75
CA SER A 157 -5.91 -15.16 -10.12
C SER A 157 -4.63 -15.97 -9.87
N ARG A 158 -3.63 -15.87 -10.76
CA ARG A 158 -2.31 -16.48 -10.52
C ARG A 158 -1.59 -15.84 -9.33
N CYS A 159 -1.63 -14.51 -9.21
CA CYS A 159 -1.07 -13.79 -8.06
C CYS A 159 -1.75 -14.21 -6.76
N VAL A 160 -3.09 -14.26 -6.74
CA VAL A 160 -3.88 -14.72 -5.58
C VAL A 160 -3.46 -16.12 -5.16
N ARG A 161 -3.42 -17.08 -6.08
CA ARG A 161 -3.01 -18.46 -5.75
C ARG A 161 -1.59 -18.54 -5.19
N LYS A 162 -0.63 -17.86 -5.82
CA LYS A 162 0.76 -17.82 -5.34
C LYS A 162 0.87 -17.21 -3.95
N SER A 163 0.06 -16.18 -3.67
CA SER A 163 0.06 -15.51 -2.37
C SER A 163 -0.38 -16.44 -1.23
N GLN A 164 -1.28 -17.39 -1.52
CA GLN A 164 -1.76 -18.39 -0.55
C GLN A 164 -0.72 -19.48 -0.25
N GLU A 165 0.17 -19.78 -1.19
CA GLU A 165 1.25 -20.76 -1.02
C GLU A 165 2.39 -20.26 -0.11
N MET A 166 2.42 -18.95 0.17
CA MET A 166 3.45 -18.31 1.00
C MET A 166 3.02 -18.08 2.46
N LEU A 167 1.84 -18.57 2.85
CA LEU A 167 1.37 -18.65 4.24
C LEU A 167 2.00 -19.83 4.97
#